data_AF-A0A165WL45-F1
#
_entry.id   AF-A0A165WL45-F1
#
_cell.length_a   1.000
_cell.length_b   1.000
_cell.length_c   1.000
_cell.angle_alpha   90.00
_cell.angle_beta   90.00
_cell.angle_gamma   90.00
#
_symmetry.space_group_name_H-M   'P 1'
#
loop_
_entity.id
_entity.type
_entity.pdbx_description
1 polymer ?
#
loop_
_entity_poly.entity_id
_entity_poly.type
_entity_poly.pdbx_seq_one_letter_code
_entity_poly.pdbx_strand_id
1 'polypeptide(L)'
;IPRDIWKKMQLKKAIAEGKQRINQGTLDNVVTKRDTALSFSRERVLHAVAQYVVTKDIPLSHAGSAAFRNALTSMRPHTKSSELPSSHDVSVYINNQYIDLLNEFKEQFQV
;
A
#
# COMPACT_ATOMS: atom_id res chain seq x y z
N ILE A 1 -17.26 40.16 32.23
CA ILE A 1 -16.68 39.00 31.48
C ILE A 1 -15.16 39.10 31.57
N PRO A 2 -14.44 38.04 31.99
CA PRO A 2 -12.99 38.00 31.96
C PRO A 2 -12.43 38.34 30.57
N ARG A 3 -11.38 39.16 30.50
CA ARG A 3 -10.85 39.72 29.24
C ARG A 3 -10.50 38.65 28.20
N ASP A 4 -10.03 37.48 28.65
CA ASP A 4 -9.63 36.39 27.76
C ASP A 4 -10.82 35.72 27.07
N ILE A 5 -11.95 35.61 27.77
CA ILE A 5 -13.18 35.05 27.22
C ILE A 5 -13.76 36.02 26.18
N TRP A 6 -13.71 37.32 26.45
CA TRP A 6 -14.17 38.35 25.52
C TRP A 6 -13.34 38.38 24.23
N LYS A 7 -12.01 38.25 24.33
CA LYS A 7 -11.13 38.16 23.15
C LYS A 7 -11.42 36.93 22.28
N LYS A 8 -11.65 35.75 22.89
CA LYS A 8 -12.02 34.53 22.15
C LYS A 8 -13.37 34.67 21.44
N MET A 9 -14.32 35.38 22.06
CA MET A 9 -15.64 35.62 21.48
C MET A 9 -15.56 36.56 20.27
N GLN A 10 -14.74 37.61 20.35
CA GLN A 10 -14.48 38.52 19.23
C GLN A 10 -13.80 37.79 18.06
N LEU A 11 -12.81 36.93 18.35
CA LEU A 11 -12.12 36.15 17.32
C LEU A 11 -13.08 35.20 16.58
N LYS A 12 -13.95 34.48 17.32
CA LYS A 12 -14.97 33.60 16.73
C LYS A 12 -15.97 34.38 15.86
N LYS A 13 -16.37 35.57 16.31
CA LYS A 13 -17.29 36.44 15.57
C LYS A 13 -16.64 36.98 14.28
N ALA A 14 -15.37 37.38 14.34
CA ALA A 14 -14.60 37.83 13.17
C ALA A 14 -14.35 36.72 12.14
N ILE A 15 -14.17 35.48 12.58
CA ILE A 15 -14.07 34.29 11.70
C ILE A 15 -15.43 33.99 11.04
N ALA A 16 -16.54 34.03 11.79
CA ALA A 16 -17.88 33.81 11.27
C ALA A 16 -18.30 34.88 10.25
N GLU A 17 -17.86 36.12 10.46
CA GLU A 17 -18.05 37.25 9.53
C GLU A 17 -17.08 37.24 8.34
N GLY A 18 -16.22 36.22 8.21
CA GLY A 18 -15.29 36.05 7.09
C GLY A 18 -14.13 37.05 7.03
N LYS A 19 -13.99 37.93 8.04
CA LYS A 19 -12.95 38.97 8.12
C LYS A 19 -11.58 38.42 8.51
N GLN A 20 -11.54 37.17 9.00
CA GLN A 20 -10.31 36.53 9.45
C GLN A 20 -10.32 35.04 9.04
N ARG A 21 -9.32 34.61 8.27
CA ARG A 21 -9.18 33.21 7.84
C ARG A 21 -8.50 32.42 8.97
N ILE A 22 -9.09 31.28 9.36
CA ILE A 22 -8.34 30.28 10.12
C ILE A 22 -7.38 29.66 9.11
N ASN A 23 -6.08 29.90 9.27
CA ASN A 23 -5.08 29.16 8.49
C ASN A 23 -5.30 27.67 8.79
N GLN A 24 -5.50 26.86 7.75
CA GLN A 24 -5.60 25.41 7.87
C GLN A 24 -4.40 24.91 8.67
N GLY A 25 -4.64 24.31 9.84
CA GLY A 25 -3.58 23.74 10.65
C GLY A 25 -2.92 22.58 9.91
N THR A 26 -1.60 22.49 9.97
CA THR A 26 -0.87 21.32 9.47
C THR A 26 -1.28 20.08 10.27
N LEU A 27 -1.43 18.94 9.59
CA LEU A 27 -1.80 17.64 10.17
C LEU A 27 -0.65 16.98 10.99
N ASP A 28 0.29 17.77 11.50
CA ASP A 28 1.59 17.32 12.03
C ASP A 28 1.45 16.36 13.23
N ASN A 29 0.30 16.36 13.91
CA ASN A 29 0.01 15.47 15.05
C ASN A 29 -1.05 14.39 14.76
N VAL A 30 -1.65 14.38 13.58
CA VAL A 30 -2.70 13.43 13.19
C VAL A 30 -2.11 12.29 12.35
N VAL A 31 -1.05 12.57 11.60
CA VAL A 31 -0.42 11.62 10.69
C VAL A 31 1.00 11.35 11.17
N THR A 32 1.22 10.16 11.74
CA THR A 32 2.57 9.65 11.95
C THR A 32 3.15 9.24 10.60
N LYS A 33 4.18 9.93 10.14
CA LYS A 33 4.99 9.46 9.00
C LYS A 33 5.63 8.13 9.43
N ARG A 34 5.26 7.04 8.76
CA ARG A 34 5.97 5.78 8.90
C ARG A 34 7.26 5.91 8.09
N ASP A 35 8.40 6.01 8.77
CA ASP A 35 9.72 6.18 8.15
C ASP A 35 10.21 4.92 7.41
N THR A 36 9.48 3.80 7.50
CA THR A 36 9.80 2.61 6.72
C THR A 36 9.18 2.72 5.34
N ALA A 37 9.89 3.40 4.44
CA ALA A 37 9.75 3.14 3.01
C ALA A 37 10.05 1.66 2.80
N LEU A 38 8.97 0.86 2.76
CA LEU A 38 8.97 -0.56 2.52
C LEU A 38 9.84 -0.83 1.29
N SER A 39 11.05 -1.35 1.51
CA SER A 39 12.03 -1.51 0.43
C SER A 39 11.41 -2.37 -0.67
N PHE A 40 11.47 -1.84 -1.88
CA PHE A 40 10.97 -2.53 -3.06
C PHE A 40 11.94 -3.66 -3.36
N SER A 41 11.49 -4.89 -3.13
CA SER A 41 12.24 -6.12 -3.40
C SER A 41 11.46 -6.95 -4.41
N ARG A 42 12.18 -7.63 -5.30
CA ARG A 42 11.61 -8.58 -6.27
C ARG A 42 10.68 -9.58 -5.60
N GLU A 43 11.08 -10.13 -4.45
CA GLU A 43 10.30 -11.12 -3.71
C GLU A 43 8.93 -10.58 -3.28
N ARG A 44 8.89 -9.31 -2.87
CA ARG A 44 7.64 -8.67 -2.43
C ARG A 44 6.73 -8.36 -3.60
N VAL A 45 7.29 -7.99 -4.75
CA VAL A 45 6.52 -7.83 -5.99
C VAL A 45 5.96 -9.19 -6.41
N LEU A 46 6.78 -10.23 -6.37
CA LEU A 46 6.36 -11.60 -6.69
C LEU A 46 5.22 -12.06 -5.78
N HIS A 47 5.35 -11.89 -4.47
CA HIS A 47 4.30 -12.21 -3.50
C HIS A 47 3.02 -11.41 -3.78
N ALA A 48 3.11 -10.09 -3.98
CA ALA A 48 1.94 -9.24 -4.23
C ALA A 48 1.23 -9.60 -5.54
N VAL A 49 1.97 -9.87 -6.61
CA VAL A 49 1.41 -10.28 -7.90
C VAL A 49 0.80 -11.68 -7.80
N ALA A 50 1.45 -12.62 -7.12
CA ALA A 50 0.90 -13.96 -6.90
C ALA A 50 -0.41 -13.89 -6.10
N GLN A 51 -0.46 -13.11 -5.03
CA GLN A 51 -1.66 -12.91 -4.24
C GLN A 51 -2.77 -12.26 -5.09
N TYR A 52 -2.46 -11.25 -5.89
CA TYR A 52 -3.42 -10.64 -6.81
C TYR A 52 -4.00 -11.65 -7.80
N VAL A 53 -3.15 -12.46 -8.43
CA VAL A 53 -3.54 -13.49 -9.39
C VAL A 53 -4.48 -14.52 -8.77
N VAL A 54 -4.11 -15.07 -7.60
CA VAL A 54 -4.90 -16.11 -6.93
C VAL A 54 -6.21 -15.56 -6.36
N THR A 55 -6.18 -14.40 -5.69
CA THR A 55 -7.37 -13.85 -5.03
C THR A 55 -8.41 -13.29 -5.99
N LYS A 56 -8.00 -12.89 -7.19
CA LYS A 56 -8.89 -12.33 -8.22
C LYS A 56 -9.19 -13.30 -9.36
N ASP A 57 -8.72 -14.55 -9.27
CA ASP A 57 -8.89 -15.57 -10.30
C ASP A 57 -8.47 -15.07 -11.70
N ILE A 58 -7.28 -14.46 -11.76
CA ILE A 58 -6.75 -13.88 -12.99
C ILE A 58 -5.88 -14.94 -13.68
N PRO A 59 -5.92 -15.05 -15.02
CA PRO A 59 -5.07 -15.99 -15.73
C PRO A 59 -3.58 -15.68 -15.52
N LEU A 60 -2.75 -16.71 -15.31
CA LEU A 60 -1.30 -16.58 -15.12
C LEU A 60 -0.60 -15.82 -16.27
N SER A 61 -1.14 -15.93 -17.50
CA SER A 61 -0.65 -15.19 -18.66
C SER A 61 -0.72 -13.67 -18.50
N HIS A 62 -1.62 -13.17 -17.65
CA HIS A 62 -1.75 -11.75 -17.36
C HIS A 62 -0.50 -11.16 -16.71
N ALA A 63 0.14 -11.90 -15.80
CA ALA A 63 1.36 -11.48 -15.12
C ALA A 63 2.53 -11.24 -16.10
N GLY A 64 2.59 -12.02 -17.19
CA GLY A 64 3.60 -11.87 -18.25
C GLY A 64 3.23 -10.84 -19.31
N SER A 65 2.01 -10.30 -19.30
CA SER A 65 1.56 -9.37 -20.33
C SER A 65 2.34 -8.05 -20.29
N ALA A 66 2.69 -7.54 -21.47
CA ALA A 66 3.42 -6.28 -21.59
C ALA A 66 2.63 -5.11 -20.99
N ALA A 67 1.31 -5.07 -21.17
CA ALA A 67 0.44 -4.04 -20.61
C ALA A 67 0.48 -4.01 -19.09
N PHE A 68 0.37 -5.17 -18.43
CA PHE A 68 0.45 -5.26 -16.98
C PHE A 68 1.82 -4.86 -16.44
N ARG A 69 2.90 -5.35 -17.08
CA ARG A 69 4.28 -4.99 -16.70
C ARG A 69 4.54 -3.50 -16.88
N ASN A 70 4.06 -2.90 -17.96
CA ASN A 70 4.15 -1.46 -18.19
C ASN A 70 3.39 -0.69 -17.12
N ALA A 71 2.20 -1.13 -16.72
CA ALA A 71 1.46 -0.51 -15.63
C ALA A 71 2.23 -0.57 -14.30
N LEU A 72 2.87 -1.70 -13.98
CA LEU A 72 3.75 -1.83 -12.81
C LEU A 72 4.93 -0.85 -12.86
N THR A 73 5.55 -0.68 -14.02
CA THR A 73 6.64 0.29 -14.22
C THR A 73 6.13 1.73 -14.18
N SER A 74 4.95 2.03 -14.71
CA SER A 74 4.36 3.38 -14.63
C SER A 74 4.01 3.79 -13.20
N MET A 75 3.57 2.83 -12.37
CA MET A 75 3.36 3.07 -10.93
C MET A 75 4.67 3.36 -10.19
N ARG A 76 5.82 2.89 -10.70
CA ARG A 76 7.15 3.17 -10.15
C ARG A 76 8.22 3.20 -11.24
N PRO A 77 8.58 4.38 -11.76
CA PRO A 77 9.48 4.51 -12.92
C PRO A 77 10.89 3.93 -12.74
N HIS A 78 11.35 3.74 -11.49
CA HIS A 78 12.66 3.17 -11.18
C HIS A 78 12.67 1.64 -11.02
N THR A 79 11.54 0.98 -11.26
CA THR A 79 11.46 -0.49 -11.22
C THR A 79 12.29 -1.10 -12.35
N LYS A 80 13.22 -1.99 -11.99
CA LYS A 80 14.07 -2.69 -12.98
C LYS A 80 13.28 -3.84 -13.60
N SER A 81 13.59 -4.19 -14.84
CA SER A 81 12.96 -5.37 -15.48
C SER A 81 13.25 -6.68 -14.76
N SER A 82 14.35 -6.78 -14.00
CA SER A 82 14.70 -7.95 -13.18
C SER A 82 13.83 -8.10 -11.93
N GLU A 83 13.12 -7.05 -11.52
CA GLU A 83 12.24 -7.03 -10.35
C GLU A 83 10.80 -7.38 -10.72
N LEU A 84 10.46 -7.32 -12.01
CA LEU A 84 9.14 -7.65 -12.51
C LEU A 84 9.01 -9.17 -12.66
N PRO A 85 7.99 -9.80 -12.04
CA PRO A 85 7.80 -11.23 -12.15
C PRO A 85 7.30 -11.61 -13.55
N SER A 86 7.75 -12.75 -14.06
CA SER A 86 7.17 -13.41 -15.23
C SER A 86 6.00 -14.31 -14.82
N SER A 87 5.17 -14.72 -15.78
CA SER A 87 4.13 -15.75 -15.54
C SER A 87 4.70 -17.04 -14.97
N HIS A 88 5.90 -17.42 -15.40
CA HIS A 88 6.58 -18.61 -14.90
C HIS A 88 6.99 -18.44 -13.44
N ASP A 89 7.61 -17.32 -13.08
CA ASP A 89 8.00 -17.01 -11.70
C ASP A 89 6.79 -17.08 -10.76
N VAL A 90 5.66 -16.49 -11.17
CA VAL A 90 4.42 -16.48 -10.39
C VAL A 90 3.87 -17.91 -10.22
N SER A 91 3.87 -18.71 -11.29
CA SER A 91 3.39 -20.09 -11.23
C SER A 91 4.23 -20.96 -10.30
N VAL A 92 5.56 -20.88 -10.42
CA VAL A 92 6.49 -21.62 -9.55
C VAL A 92 6.31 -21.18 -8.10
N TYR A 93 6.21 -19.87 -7.85
CA TYR A 93 6.00 -19.33 -6.52
C TYR A 93 4.72 -19.86 -5.87
N ILE A 94 3.59 -19.84 -6.59
CA ILE A 94 2.30 -20.35 -6.09
C ILE A 94 2.40 -21.85 -5.77
N ASN A 95 3.01 -22.64 -6.66
CA ASN A 95 3.17 -24.07 -6.45
C ASN A 95 4.03 -24.38 -5.21
N ASN A 96 5.14 -23.66 -5.03
CA ASN A 96 6.00 -23.84 -3.88
C ASN A 96 5.26 -23.50 -2.58
N GLN A 97 4.57 -22.36 -2.54
CA GLN A 97 3.77 -21.97 -1.37
C GLN A 97 2.67 -22.98 -1.03
N TYR A 98 2.06 -23.59 -2.05
CA TYR A 98 1.08 -24.65 -1.86
C TYR A 98 1.71 -25.92 -1.26
N ILE A 99 2.89 -26.33 -1.75
CA ILE A 99 3.62 -27.47 -1.21
C ILE A 99 4.04 -27.22 0.24
N ASP A 100 4.54 -26.03 0.54
CA ASP A 100 4.94 -25.62 1.89
C ASP A 100 3.75 -25.72 2.86
N LEU A 101 2.58 -25.21 2.45
CA LEU A 101 1.34 -25.29 3.22
C LEU A 101 0.86 -26.75 3.43
N LEU A 102 0.97 -27.61 2.41
CA LEU A 102 0.66 -29.03 2.56
C LEU A 102 1.60 -29.74 3.53
N ASN A 103 2.88 -29.39 3.52
CA ASN A 103 3.86 -29.96 4.45
C ASN A 103 3.58 -29.49 5.88
N GLU A 104 3.27 -28.20 6.06
CA GLU A 104 2.85 -27.65 7.36
C GLU A 104 1.61 -28.39 7.90
N PHE A 105 0.59 -28.63 7.06
CA PHE A 105 -0.57 -29.40 7.47
C PHE A 105 -0.24 -30.86 7.81
N LYS A 106 0.64 -31.52 7.06
CA LYS A 106 1.08 -32.88 7.42
C LYS A 106 1.76 -32.93 8.78
N GLU A 107 2.56 -31.91 9.12
CA GLU A 107 3.20 -31.80 10.43
C GLU A 107 2.18 -31.52 11.54
N GLN A 108 1.23 -30.62 11.30
CA GLN A 108 0.21 -30.23 12.29
C GLN A 108 -0.81 -31.35 12.58
N PHE A 109 -1.16 -32.14 11.57
CA PHE A 109 -2.21 -33.16 11.66
C PHE A 109 -1.68 -34.59 11.74
N GLN A 110 -0.41 -34.80 12.14
CA GLN A 110 0.18 -36.13 12.27
C GLN A 110 -0.77 -37.15 12.95
N VAL A 111 -1.28 -38.08 12.14
CA VAL A 111 -1.67 -39.45 12.49
C VAL A 111 -0.55 -40.37 12.01
#